data_AF-A0AAN8PR63-F1
#
_entry.id   AF-A0AAN8PR63-F1
#
_cell.length_a   1.000
_cell.length_b   1.000
_cell.length_c   1.000
_cell.angle_alpha   90.00
_cell.angle_beta   90.00
_cell.angle_gamma   90.00
#
_symmetry.space_group_name_H-M   'P 1'
#
loop_
_entity.id
_entity.type
_entity.pdbx_description
1 polymer ?
#
loop_
_entity_poly.entity_id
_entity_poly.type
_entity_poly.pdbx_seq_one_letter_code
_entity_poly.pdbx_strand_id
1 'polypeptide(L)'
;MKVVFIVVPFVLMVCCHSAQVANIHPPDEYPLINCNRWTEFFNQDNPNATGDDETLTSLRKGRERRTICANPSTMEYQTVSGDDCINNGELLTYGPNYGLLCLNAQQPDQKCNDYKIRFCCKDRRVRCPKGYQWTSYFDADDPTGTGDWETLKNLRSHYPICQDPIAIDVRVNATGRKYFKTGERVTVSPSYGFVCRNKNQADLCCEDYKVRFCCPCYK
;
A
#
# COMPACT_ATOMS: atom_id res chain seq x y z
N MET A 1 -18.41 -36.20 15.56
CA MET A 1 -17.86 -35.73 14.27
C MET A 1 -16.77 -34.72 14.58
N LYS A 2 -15.53 -34.99 14.16
CA LYS A 2 -14.39 -34.08 14.38
C LYS A 2 -14.53 -32.90 13.42
N VAL A 3 -14.74 -31.70 13.96
CA VAL A 3 -14.64 -30.45 13.19
C VAL A 3 -13.17 -30.20 12.95
N VAL A 4 -12.76 -30.28 11.68
CA VAL A 4 -11.40 -29.93 11.24
C VAL A 4 -11.37 -28.42 11.04
N PHE A 5 -10.64 -27.71 11.88
CA PHE A 5 -10.34 -26.29 11.65
C PHE A 5 -9.27 -26.20 10.57
N ILE A 6 -9.64 -25.74 9.38
CA ILE A 6 -8.70 -25.34 8.35
C ILE A 6 -8.11 -24.00 8.80
N VAL A 7 -6.88 -24.03 9.28
CA VAL A 7 -6.13 -22.81 9.62
C VAL A 7 -5.69 -22.18 8.31
N VAL A 8 -6.45 -21.22 7.81
CA VAL A 8 -5.99 -20.29 6.76
C VAL A 8 -5.19 -19.20 7.49
N PRO A 9 -3.95 -18.86 7.09
CA PRO A 9 -3.17 -17.87 7.81
C PRO A 9 -3.75 -16.48 7.51
N PHE A 10 -4.68 -16.04 8.36
CA PHE A 10 -5.22 -14.68 8.28
C PHE A 10 -4.22 -13.70 8.88
N VAL A 11 -3.78 -12.77 8.04
CA VAL A 11 -2.92 -11.64 8.40
C VAL A 11 -3.69 -10.77 9.39
N LEU A 12 -3.20 -10.71 10.63
CA LEU A 12 -3.58 -9.68 11.60
C LEU A 12 -2.90 -8.38 11.13
N MET A 13 -3.63 -7.50 10.46
CA MET A 13 -3.09 -6.20 10.04
C MET A 13 -3.69 -5.11 10.94
N VAL A 14 -2.82 -4.47 11.73
CA VAL A 14 -3.10 -3.32 12.60
C VAL A 14 -3.26 -2.04 11.75
N CYS A 15 -4.27 -1.22 12.02
CA CYS A 15 -4.38 0.21 11.66
C CYS A 15 -5.23 0.89 12.76
N CYS A 16 -5.04 2.16 13.20
CA CYS A 16 -4.02 3.18 12.96
C CYS A 16 -4.05 4.21 14.12
N HIS A 17 -2.88 4.71 14.56
CA HIS A 17 -2.59 5.86 15.46
C HIS A 17 -2.94 5.83 16.96
N SER A 18 -2.05 5.24 17.76
CA SER A 18 -1.58 5.91 18.98
C SER A 18 -0.09 5.69 19.19
N ALA A 19 0.64 6.78 19.47
CA ALA A 19 2.04 6.74 19.81
C ALA A 19 2.22 6.07 21.19
N GLN A 20 3.27 5.24 21.28
CA GLN A 20 3.81 4.58 22.48
C GLN A 20 2.99 3.41 23.03
N VAL A 21 3.43 2.16 22.78
CA VAL A 21 4.04 1.24 23.77
C VAL A 21 4.85 0.18 23.01
N ALA A 22 5.95 -0.23 23.65
CA ALA A 22 7.10 -0.94 23.11
C ALA A 22 6.90 -2.42 22.72
N ASN A 23 7.69 -2.82 21.71
CA ASN A 23 8.37 -4.10 21.54
C ASN A 23 7.60 -5.39 21.84
N ILE A 24 6.96 -5.99 20.83
CA ILE A 24 7.15 -7.41 20.48
C ILE A 24 7.04 -7.56 18.95
N HIS A 25 8.14 -8.01 18.32
CA HIS A 25 8.40 -8.31 16.89
C HIS A 25 9.21 -7.26 16.07
N PRO A 26 10.22 -7.72 15.28
CA PRO A 26 11.22 -6.87 14.62
C PRO A 26 10.64 -6.02 13.46
N PRO A 27 11.11 -4.78 13.26
CA PRO A 27 10.46 -3.76 12.42
C PRO A 27 10.75 -3.84 10.90
N ASP A 28 11.17 -4.98 10.35
CA ASP A 28 11.67 -5.06 8.96
C ASP A 28 10.86 -5.98 8.01
N GLU A 29 9.58 -6.21 8.28
CA GLU A 29 8.72 -6.97 7.37
C GLU A 29 7.48 -6.15 6.99
N TYR A 30 7.25 -6.04 5.67
CA TYR A 30 6.37 -5.12 4.94
C TYR A 30 7.01 -3.76 4.60
N PRO A 31 7.27 -3.46 3.30
CA PRO A 31 7.54 -2.08 2.92
C PRO A 31 6.30 -1.29 3.32
N LEU A 32 6.46 -0.37 4.28
CA LEU A 32 5.47 0.62 4.63
C LEU A 32 4.87 1.12 3.32
N ILE A 33 3.64 0.71 3.02
CA ILE A 33 2.91 1.24 1.88
C ILE A 33 2.61 2.67 2.29
N ASN A 34 3.55 3.56 2.03
CA ASN A 34 3.38 4.99 2.21
C ASN A 34 2.28 5.41 1.22
N CYS A 35 1.04 5.39 1.71
CA CYS A 35 -0.11 5.74 0.93
C CYS A 35 -0.20 7.25 0.83
N ASN A 36 0.14 7.79 -0.32
CA ASN A 36 0.09 9.22 -0.60
C ASN A 36 -1.25 9.67 -1.23
N ARG A 37 -2.19 8.75 -1.44
CA ARG A 37 -3.49 9.04 -2.06
C ARG A 37 -4.58 8.17 -1.47
N TRP A 38 -5.05 8.58 -0.30
CA TRP A 38 -6.29 8.08 0.28
C TRP A 38 -7.48 8.68 -0.44
N THR A 39 -8.54 7.88 -0.60
CA THR A 39 -9.87 8.43 -0.87
C THR A 39 -10.42 9.10 0.39
N GLU A 40 -11.51 9.85 0.23
CA GLU A 40 -12.41 10.13 1.36
C GLU A 40 -12.97 8.82 1.94
N PHE A 41 -13.51 8.89 3.15
CA PHE A 41 -14.28 7.80 3.72
C PHE A 41 -15.62 7.62 3.01
N PHE A 42 -16.02 6.37 2.84
CA PHE A 42 -17.27 5.91 2.26
C PHE A 42 -18.08 5.19 3.34
N ASN A 43 -19.34 5.55 3.46
CA ASN A 43 -20.37 4.87 4.23
C ASN A 43 -21.62 4.97 3.36
N GLN A 44 -21.97 3.88 2.70
CA GLN A 44 -23.07 3.81 1.75
C GLN A 44 -24.24 3.04 2.36
N ASP A 45 -23.97 2.07 3.22
CA ASP A 45 -24.95 1.23 3.88
C ASP A 45 -25.09 1.61 5.37
N ASN A 46 -26.12 1.08 6.04
CA ASN A 46 -26.31 1.26 7.48
C ASN A 46 -26.68 -0.10 8.09
N PRO A 47 -26.39 -0.37 9.37
CA PRO A 47 -26.47 -1.72 9.96
C PRO A 47 -27.88 -2.28 10.19
N ASN A 48 -28.94 -1.58 9.78
CA ASN A 48 -30.31 -1.79 10.25
C ASN A 48 -31.00 -3.07 9.72
N ALA A 49 -30.52 -3.65 8.62
CA ALA A 49 -31.13 -4.82 7.99
C ALA A 49 -30.27 -6.07 8.19
N THR A 50 -29.43 -6.40 7.21
CA THR A 50 -28.59 -7.60 7.20
C THR A 50 -27.25 -7.41 7.92
N GLY A 51 -26.90 -6.18 8.23
CA GLY A 51 -25.59 -5.75 8.71
C GLY A 51 -25.15 -4.54 7.90
N ASP A 52 -23.85 -4.31 7.84
CA ASP A 52 -23.24 -3.13 7.20
C ASP A 52 -22.35 -3.56 6.03
N ASP A 53 -22.68 -3.14 4.80
CA ASP A 53 -22.00 -3.49 3.55
C ASP A 53 -21.32 -2.28 2.89
N GLU A 54 -20.00 -2.21 3.08
CA GLU A 54 -19.12 -1.29 2.35
C GLU A 54 -18.22 -2.02 1.36
N THR A 55 -18.81 -2.97 0.63
CA THR A 55 -18.07 -3.75 -0.36
C THR A 55 -17.75 -2.91 -1.59
N LEU A 56 -16.61 -3.18 -2.22
CA LEU A 56 -16.22 -2.55 -3.49
C LEU A 56 -17.26 -2.76 -4.58
N THR A 57 -18.00 -3.88 -4.54
CA THR A 57 -19.08 -4.14 -5.50
C THR A 57 -20.23 -3.14 -5.31
N SER A 58 -20.63 -2.89 -4.07
CA SER A 58 -21.66 -1.91 -3.70
C SER A 58 -21.19 -0.48 -4.01
N LEU A 59 -20.00 -0.10 -3.53
CA LEU A 59 -19.42 1.23 -3.73
C LEU A 59 -19.17 1.58 -5.20
N ARG A 60 -18.85 0.61 -6.05
CA ARG A 60 -18.63 0.84 -7.50
C ARG A 60 -19.92 0.90 -8.32
N LYS A 61 -21.04 0.45 -7.76
CA LYS A 61 -22.38 0.64 -8.37
C LYS A 61 -22.95 2.01 -7.99
N GLY A 62 -22.48 2.60 -6.90
CA GLY A 62 -22.88 3.91 -6.38
C GLY A 62 -22.25 5.10 -7.10
N ARG A 63 -22.35 6.27 -6.44
CA ARG A 63 -21.85 7.56 -6.94
C ARG A 63 -20.33 7.67 -6.81
N GLU A 64 -19.73 6.83 -5.97
CA GLU A 64 -18.31 6.76 -5.60
C GLU A 64 -17.45 6.04 -6.64
N ARG A 65 -18.07 5.45 -7.68
CA ARG A 65 -17.39 4.63 -8.71
C ARG A 65 -16.13 5.26 -9.31
N ARG A 66 -16.07 6.58 -9.44
CA ARG A 66 -14.97 7.30 -10.11
C ARG A 66 -13.85 7.73 -9.15
N THR A 67 -14.07 7.70 -7.84
CA THR A 67 -13.08 8.13 -6.84
C THR A 67 -12.20 6.96 -6.39
N ILE A 68 -12.72 5.73 -6.41
CA ILE A 68 -11.99 4.52 -6.09
C ILE A 68 -11.22 4.02 -7.31
N CYS A 69 -9.91 3.84 -7.17
CA CYS A 69 -9.06 3.28 -8.21
C CYS A 69 -9.44 1.82 -8.54
N ALA A 70 -9.04 1.37 -9.74
CA ALA A 70 -9.31 0.01 -10.20
C ALA A 70 -8.74 -1.07 -9.26
N ASN A 71 -7.55 -0.83 -8.70
CA ASN A 71 -6.91 -1.74 -7.75
C ASN A 71 -6.38 -0.93 -6.55
N PRO A 72 -7.15 -0.84 -5.45
CA PRO A 72 -6.66 -0.32 -4.19
C PRO A 72 -5.46 -1.13 -3.69
N SER A 73 -4.50 -0.46 -3.04
CA SER A 73 -3.31 -1.11 -2.51
C SER A 73 -3.41 -1.47 -1.04
N THR A 74 -4.23 -0.74 -0.31
CA THR A 74 -4.60 -1.00 1.08
C THR A 74 -5.93 -0.28 1.36
N MET A 75 -6.53 -0.54 2.52
CA MET A 75 -7.74 0.13 2.98
C MET A 75 -7.66 0.41 4.48
N GLU A 76 -8.46 1.36 4.94
CA GLU A 76 -8.74 1.61 6.35
C GLU A 76 -10.24 1.62 6.56
N TYR A 77 -10.66 1.31 7.78
CA TYR A 77 -12.05 1.37 8.20
C TYR A 77 -12.14 1.80 9.66
N GLN A 78 -13.25 2.43 10.02
CA GLN A 78 -13.59 2.86 11.38
C GLN A 78 -15.10 2.92 11.53
N THR A 79 -15.60 2.90 12.76
CA THR A 79 -17.03 3.15 13.00
C THR A 79 -17.38 4.61 12.67
N VAL A 80 -18.65 4.88 12.35
CA VAL A 80 -19.10 6.26 12.12
C VAL A 80 -18.93 7.12 13.37
N SER A 81 -19.14 6.55 14.56
CA SER A 81 -18.92 7.17 15.87
C SER A 81 -17.46 7.56 16.13
N GLY A 82 -16.51 7.02 15.36
CA GLY A 82 -15.08 7.33 15.47
C GLY A 82 -14.35 6.48 16.51
N ASP A 83 -14.97 5.39 16.97
CA ASP A 83 -14.33 4.41 17.86
C ASP A 83 -13.35 3.53 17.07
N ASP A 84 -12.16 3.30 17.64
CA ASP A 84 -11.10 2.51 17.03
C ASP A 84 -11.53 1.05 16.79
N CYS A 85 -11.25 0.56 15.57
CA CYS A 85 -11.69 -0.72 15.01
C CYS A 85 -11.12 -1.97 15.69
N ILE A 86 -10.31 -1.82 16.73
CA ILE A 86 -9.45 -2.90 17.23
C ILE A 86 -10.18 -3.81 18.24
N ASN A 87 -11.25 -3.35 18.90
CA ASN A 87 -11.84 -4.09 20.03
C ASN A 87 -13.37 -3.92 20.21
N ASN A 88 -14.18 -4.01 19.16
CA ASN A 88 -15.63 -4.07 19.36
C ASN A 88 -16.20 -5.50 19.41
N GLY A 89 -15.37 -6.53 19.16
CA GLY A 89 -15.78 -7.93 19.24
C GLY A 89 -16.61 -8.43 18.05
N GLU A 90 -16.73 -7.63 16.99
CA GLU A 90 -17.50 -8.00 15.80
C GLU A 90 -16.67 -8.80 14.79
N LEU A 91 -17.31 -9.77 14.16
CA LEU A 91 -16.76 -10.56 13.07
C LEU A 91 -16.95 -9.82 11.74
N LEU A 92 -15.84 -9.34 11.17
CA LEU A 92 -15.80 -8.59 9.93
C LEU A 92 -15.13 -9.37 8.80
N THR A 93 -15.65 -9.23 7.57
CA THR A 93 -14.95 -9.61 6.34
C THR A 93 -14.45 -8.35 5.66
N TYR A 94 -13.13 -8.19 5.50
CA TYR A 94 -12.58 -6.97 4.90
C TYR A 94 -11.33 -7.22 4.05
N GLY A 95 -11.01 -6.26 3.17
CA GLY A 95 -9.75 -6.23 2.44
C GLY A 95 -9.77 -5.26 1.25
N PRO A 96 -8.61 -4.78 0.79
CA PRO A 96 -8.54 -3.75 -0.25
C PRO A 96 -9.12 -4.16 -1.62
N ASN A 97 -9.29 -5.46 -1.85
CA ASN A 97 -9.92 -6.00 -3.06
C ASN A 97 -11.40 -6.37 -2.87
N TYR A 98 -11.93 -6.20 -1.66
CA TYR A 98 -13.28 -6.61 -1.28
C TYR A 98 -14.12 -5.45 -0.72
N GLY A 99 -13.53 -4.58 0.09
CA GLY A 99 -14.22 -3.58 0.92
C GLY A 99 -14.41 -4.10 2.34
N LEU A 100 -15.52 -3.77 3.00
CA LEU A 100 -15.88 -4.27 4.32
C LEU A 100 -17.31 -4.83 4.29
N LEU A 101 -17.52 -5.91 5.04
CA LEU A 101 -18.83 -6.48 5.29
C LEU A 101 -18.92 -6.92 6.75
N CYS A 102 -19.95 -6.44 7.45
CA CYS A 102 -20.43 -6.97 8.71
C CYS A 102 -21.82 -7.57 8.48
N LEU A 103 -22.09 -8.76 9.04
CA LEU A 103 -23.42 -9.38 8.99
C LEU A 103 -23.99 -9.53 10.40
N ASN A 104 -25.18 -8.97 10.64
CA ASN A 104 -25.89 -9.03 11.93
C ASN A 104 -25.99 -10.47 12.46
N ALA A 105 -26.33 -11.41 11.57
CA ALA A 105 -26.51 -12.83 11.92
C ALA A 105 -25.22 -13.53 12.41
N GLN A 106 -24.05 -12.92 12.20
CA GLN A 106 -22.75 -13.44 12.62
C GLN A 106 -22.24 -12.81 13.91
N GLN A 107 -22.93 -11.78 14.43
CA GLN A 107 -22.50 -11.05 15.62
C GLN A 107 -23.09 -11.66 16.89
N PRO A 108 -22.33 -11.67 18.01
CA PRO A 108 -22.81 -12.20 19.29
C PRO A 108 -24.09 -11.51 19.81
N ASP A 109 -24.20 -10.21 19.59
CA ASP A 109 -25.35 -9.36 19.98
C ASP A 109 -26.36 -9.18 18.84
N GLN A 110 -26.15 -9.87 17.72
CA GLN A 110 -26.95 -9.82 16.49
C GLN A 110 -27.01 -8.43 15.84
N LYS A 111 -26.02 -7.56 16.10
CA LYS A 111 -25.96 -6.21 15.56
C LYS A 111 -24.57 -5.91 15.05
N CYS A 112 -24.51 -5.24 13.92
CA CYS A 112 -23.30 -4.62 13.40
C CYS A 112 -23.23 -3.17 13.86
N ASN A 113 -22.02 -2.68 14.08
CA ASN A 113 -21.75 -1.27 14.08
C ASN A 113 -21.83 -0.72 12.65
N ASP A 114 -22.04 0.60 12.58
CA ASP A 114 -22.05 1.37 11.34
C ASP A 114 -20.60 1.76 10.99
N TYR A 115 -20.08 1.29 9.86
CA TYR A 115 -18.70 1.52 9.45
C TYR A 115 -18.58 2.50 8.30
N LYS A 116 -17.40 3.09 8.20
CA LYS A 116 -16.95 3.84 7.04
C LYS A 116 -15.55 3.41 6.66
N ILE A 117 -15.29 3.29 5.37
CA ILE A 117 -14.03 2.78 4.84
C ILE A 117 -13.39 3.76 3.86
N ARG A 118 -12.06 3.75 3.76
CA ARG A 118 -11.35 4.47 2.69
C ARG A 118 -10.29 3.60 2.06
N PHE A 119 -10.00 3.85 0.79
CA PHE A 119 -9.03 3.09 0.03
C PHE A 119 -7.78 3.89 -0.23
N CYS A 120 -6.65 3.23 -0.10
CA CYS A 120 -5.42 3.74 -0.64
C CYS A 120 -5.31 3.38 -2.12
N CYS A 121 -5.16 4.40 -2.94
CA CYS A 121 -4.94 4.22 -4.36
C CYS A 121 -3.49 4.47 -4.71
N LYS A 122 -2.72 3.40 -4.93
CA LYS A 122 -1.42 3.50 -5.61
C LYS A 122 -1.63 4.12 -6.98
N ASP A 123 -1.08 5.31 -7.18
CA ASP A 123 -1.28 6.01 -8.44
C ASP A 123 -0.62 5.22 -9.58
N ARG A 124 -1.42 4.83 -10.58
CA ARG A 124 -0.90 4.12 -11.77
C ARG A 124 0.02 5.01 -12.61
N ARG A 125 0.04 6.31 -12.36
CA ARG A 125 1.08 7.23 -12.81
C ARG A 125 1.42 8.14 -11.64
N VAL A 126 2.53 7.86 -10.95
CA VAL A 126 3.13 8.87 -10.07
C VAL A 126 3.45 10.06 -10.98
N ARG A 127 2.61 11.08 -10.96
CA ARG A 127 2.82 12.35 -11.66
C ARG A 127 3.39 13.31 -10.63
N CYS A 128 4.42 14.04 -11.03
CA CYS A 128 4.86 15.14 -10.21
C CYS A 128 3.73 16.17 -10.07
N PRO A 129 3.50 16.71 -8.85
CA PRO A 129 2.58 17.81 -8.65
C PRO A 129 3.04 19.07 -9.40
N LYS A 130 2.16 20.05 -9.52
CA LYS A 130 2.51 21.35 -10.12
C LYS A 130 3.71 21.96 -9.38
N GLY A 131 4.69 22.45 -10.13
CA GLY A 131 5.95 22.95 -9.57
C GLY A 131 7.02 21.88 -9.39
N TYR A 132 6.77 20.63 -9.80
CA TYR A 132 7.73 19.55 -9.80
C TYR A 132 7.76 18.85 -11.17
N GLN A 133 8.90 18.27 -11.51
CA GLN A 133 9.11 17.47 -12.71
C GLN A 133 9.92 16.21 -12.42
N TRP A 134 9.65 15.18 -13.21
CA TRP A 134 10.44 13.97 -13.20
C TRP A 134 11.79 14.24 -13.85
N THR A 135 12.85 13.77 -13.23
CA THR A 135 14.16 13.64 -13.89
C THR A 135 14.08 12.64 -15.04
N SER A 136 15.17 12.57 -15.83
CA SER A 136 15.45 11.37 -16.63
C SER A 136 15.56 10.14 -15.73
N TYR A 137 15.45 8.96 -16.35
CA TYR A 137 15.83 7.74 -15.68
C TYR A 137 17.36 7.66 -15.52
N PHE A 138 17.78 7.08 -14.41
CA PHE A 138 19.15 6.78 -14.04
C PHE A 138 19.27 5.29 -13.73
N ASP A 139 20.42 4.77 -14.08
CA ASP A 139 20.83 3.38 -13.99
C ASP A 139 22.36 3.45 -13.82
N ALA A 140 22.85 3.09 -12.64
CA ALA A 140 24.23 3.24 -12.23
C ALA A 140 24.83 1.94 -11.68
N ASP A 141 24.01 0.91 -11.44
CA ASP A 141 24.44 -0.39 -10.95
C ASP A 141 23.69 -1.54 -11.65
N ASP A 142 24.44 -2.43 -12.31
CA ASP A 142 23.88 -3.66 -12.88
C ASP A 142 23.60 -4.71 -11.77
N PRO A 143 22.69 -5.67 -11.95
CA PRO A 143 22.31 -6.68 -10.93
C PRO A 143 23.40 -7.72 -10.58
N THR A 144 24.66 -7.42 -10.91
CA THR A 144 25.83 -8.26 -10.64
C THR A 144 26.25 -8.21 -9.17
N GLY A 145 27.06 -9.17 -8.74
CA GLY A 145 27.57 -9.20 -7.36
C GLY A 145 26.44 -9.35 -6.32
N THR A 146 26.16 -8.28 -5.57
CA THR A 146 25.23 -8.34 -4.41
C THR A 146 23.77 -7.99 -4.72
N GLY A 147 23.49 -7.51 -5.93
CA GLY A 147 22.17 -7.06 -6.37
C GLY A 147 22.29 -5.81 -7.21
N ASP A 148 21.22 -5.05 -7.26
CA ASP A 148 21.11 -3.79 -8.00
C ASP A 148 20.82 -2.64 -7.02
N TRP A 149 21.69 -1.63 -7.04
CA TRP A 149 21.78 -0.55 -6.07
C TRP A 149 21.70 0.86 -6.67
N GLU A 150 20.51 1.23 -7.13
CA GLU A 150 20.15 2.60 -7.50
C GLU A 150 19.94 3.56 -6.29
N THR A 151 20.96 3.67 -5.43
CA THR A 151 20.90 4.54 -4.24
C THR A 151 21.04 6.02 -4.59
N LEU A 152 20.25 6.87 -3.94
CA LEU A 152 20.25 8.32 -4.19
C LEU A 152 21.62 8.96 -3.90
N LYS A 153 22.33 8.45 -2.89
CA LYS A 153 23.69 8.91 -2.55
C LYS A 153 24.66 8.65 -3.70
N ASN A 154 24.66 7.44 -4.29
CA ASN A 154 25.49 7.09 -5.43
C ASN A 154 25.08 7.88 -6.68
N LEU A 155 23.78 7.97 -6.94
CA LEU A 155 23.30 8.69 -8.12
C LEU A 155 23.64 10.18 -8.10
N ARG A 156 23.65 10.82 -6.93
CA ARG A 156 24.05 12.24 -6.79
C ARG A 156 25.53 12.51 -7.03
N SER A 157 26.42 11.51 -6.98
CA SER A 157 27.81 11.74 -7.40
C SER A 157 27.97 11.81 -8.92
N HIS A 158 26.96 11.41 -9.68
CA HIS A 158 27.01 11.35 -11.14
C HIS A 158 25.99 12.26 -11.83
N TYR A 159 24.87 12.58 -11.16
CA TYR A 159 23.74 13.27 -11.79
C TYR A 159 23.19 14.43 -10.93
N PRO A 160 22.67 15.51 -11.55
CA PRO A 160 22.08 16.64 -10.85
C PRO A 160 20.66 16.30 -10.36
N ILE A 161 20.57 15.56 -9.26
CA ILE A 161 19.31 15.22 -8.59
C ILE A 161 19.11 16.18 -7.41
N CYS A 162 17.91 16.77 -7.30
CA CYS A 162 17.56 17.70 -6.21
C CYS A 162 17.78 17.08 -4.82
N GLN A 163 17.95 17.93 -3.80
CA GLN A 163 18.27 17.51 -2.42
C GLN A 163 17.14 16.72 -1.72
N ASP A 164 15.88 17.04 -2.02
CA ASP A 164 14.71 16.44 -1.37
C ASP A 164 13.68 16.02 -2.43
N PRO A 165 13.91 14.90 -3.15
CA PRO A 165 12.94 14.39 -4.09
C PRO A 165 11.70 13.87 -3.35
N ILE A 166 10.52 14.22 -3.85
CA ILE A 166 9.25 13.90 -3.18
C ILE A 166 8.65 12.57 -3.63
N ALA A 167 9.21 11.97 -4.69
CA ALA A 167 8.79 10.67 -5.18
C ALA A 167 9.90 9.99 -6.00
N ILE A 168 9.80 8.66 -6.12
CA ILE A 168 10.66 7.81 -6.94
C ILE A 168 9.79 6.94 -7.85
N ASP A 169 10.23 6.74 -9.10
CA ASP A 169 9.62 5.79 -10.05
C ASP A 169 10.68 4.79 -10.50
N VAL A 170 10.46 3.51 -10.18
CA VAL A 170 11.39 2.41 -10.48
C VAL A 170 10.81 1.48 -11.54
N ARG A 171 11.65 1.10 -12.51
CA ARG A 171 11.28 0.22 -13.61
C ARG A 171 12.40 -0.74 -13.95
N VAL A 172 12.04 -1.94 -14.40
CA VAL A 172 12.98 -2.85 -15.05
C VAL A 172 13.58 -2.15 -16.26
N ASN A 173 14.90 -2.12 -16.37
CA ASN A 173 15.64 -1.34 -17.34
C ASN A 173 15.28 -1.73 -18.78
N ALA A 174 15.37 -3.02 -19.09
CA ALA A 174 15.12 -3.57 -20.42
C ALA A 174 13.66 -3.40 -20.90
N THR A 175 12.68 -3.55 -20.01
CA THR A 175 11.26 -3.65 -20.41
C THR A 175 10.43 -2.43 -20.06
N GLY A 176 10.91 -1.56 -19.17
CA GLY A 176 10.12 -0.48 -18.58
C GLY A 176 8.97 -0.97 -17.69
N ARG A 177 8.92 -2.27 -17.37
CA ARG A 177 7.93 -2.85 -16.45
C ARG A 177 8.12 -2.26 -15.06
N LYS A 178 7.02 -1.97 -14.36
CA LYS A 178 7.08 -1.48 -12.98
C LYS A 178 7.68 -2.53 -12.05
N TYR A 179 8.54 -2.12 -11.13
CA TYR A 179 9.23 -3.03 -10.21
C TYR A 179 8.28 -3.94 -9.43
N PHE A 180 7.16 -3.44 -8.93
CA PHE A 180 6.21 -4.25 -8.16
C PHE A 180 5.51 -5.35 -8.97
N LYS A 181 5.69 -5.39 -10.30
CA LYS A 181 5.19 -6.47 -11.16
C LYS A 181 6.20 -7.60 -11.38
N THR A 182 7.44 -7.47 -10.89
CA THR A 182 8.43 -8.54 -10.95
C THR A 182 8.18 -9.60 -9.87
N GLY A 183 7.69 -9.15 -8.71
CA GLY A 183 7.51 -10.02 -7.52
C GLY A 183 8.74 -10.03 -6.61
N GLU A 184 9.79 -9.28 -6.94
CA GLU A 184 11.03 -9.22 -6.18
C GLU A 184 10.90 -8.43 -4.87
N ARG A 185 11.65 -8.87 -3.84
CA ARG A 185 11.74 -8.21 -2.54
C ARG A 185 12.76 -7.08 -2.62
N VAL A 186 12.25 -5.85 -2.66
CA VAL A 186 13.04 -4.63 -2.87
C VAL A 186 12.80 -3.58 -1.80
N THR A 187 13.75 -2.65 -1.65
CA THR A 187 13.59 -1.41 -0.88
C THR A 187 13.43 -0.23 -1.83
N VAL A 188 12.41 0.61 -1.63
CA VAL A 188 12.14 1.79 -2.47
C VAL A 188 11.83 2.99 -1.59
N SER A 189 12.58 4.08 -1.73
CA SER A 189 12.36 5.32 -0.98
C SER A 189 12.85 6.53 -1.78
N PRO A 190 12.09 7.64 -1.84
CA PRO A 190 12.57 8.87 -2.46
C PRO A 190 13.84 9.42 -1.82
N SER A 191 14.01 9.30 -0.50
CA SER A 191 15.16 9.86 0.23
C SER A 191 16.39 8.95 0.26
N TYR A 192 16.23 7.67 -0.09
CA TYR A 192 17.32 6.68 -0.06
C TYR A 192 17.66 6.11 -1.44
N GLY A 193 16.68 5.98 -2.33
CA GLY A 193 16.79 5.37 -3.66
C GLY A 193 16.10 4.02 -3.75
N PHE A 194 16.66 3.12 -4.55
CA PHE A 194 16.19 1.76 -4.74
C PHE A 194 17.30 0.75 -4.45
N VAL A 195 16.92 -0.39 -3.89
CA VAL A 195 17.83 -1.53 -3.67
C VAL A 195 17.07 -2.83 -3.90
N CYS A 196 17.60 -3.66 -4.79
CA CYS A 196 17.34 -5.09 -4.85
C CYS A 196 18.59 -5.84 -4.38
N ARG A 197 18.42 -6.86 -3.53
CA ARG A 197 19.53 -7.71 -3.07
C ARG A 197 19.33 -9.12 -3.61
N ASN A 198 20.34 -9.65 -4.31
CA ASN A 198 20.32 -10.99 -4.88
C ASN A 198 19.93 -12.05 -3.84
N LYS A 199 20.56 -12.01 -2.66
CA LYS A 199 20.29 -12.94 -1.55
C LYS A 199 18.85 -12.96 -1.01
N ASN A 200 18.04 -11.95 -1.34
CA ASN A 200 16.66 -11.83 -0.89
C ASN A 200 15.65 -12.32 -1.94
N GLN A 201 16.11 -12.70 -3.14
CA GLN A 201 15.25 -13.16 -4.24
C GLN A 201 15.16 -14.69 -4.27
N ALA A 202 14.05 -15.21 -4.79
CA ALA A 202 13.80 -16.66 -4.83
C ALA A 202 14.76 -17.40 -5.78
N ASP A 203 15.15 -16.77 -6.88
CA ASP A 203 16.11 -17.23 -7.87
C ASP A 203 17.53 -16.72 -7.63
N LEU A 204 17.75 -16.02 -6.50
CA LEU A 204 19.01 -15.38 -6.11
C LEU A 204 19.52 -14.32 -7.11
N CYS A 205 18.65 -13.82 -7.99
CA CYS A 205 19.01 -12.81 -8.97
C CYS A 205 18.02 -11.66 -8.92
N CYS A 206 18.54 -10.44 -8.96
CA CYS A 206 17.74 -9.26 -9.23
C CYS A 206 17.57 -9.08 -10.74
N GLU A 207 16.41 -8.58 -11.14
CA GLU A 207 16.26 -7.87 -12.41
C GLU A 207 17.13 -6.60 -12.42
N ASP A 208 17.44 -6.11 -13.61
CA ASP A 208 18.12 -4.82 -13.83
C ASP A 208 17.10 -3.68 -13.78
N TYR A 209 17.34 -2.64 -12.98
CA TYR A 209 16.44 -1.55 -12.69
C TYR A 209 17.02 -0.17 -12.98
N LYS A 210 16.10 0.73 -13.34
CA LYS A 210 16.35 2.16 -13.42
C LYS A 210 15.36 2.95 -12.60
N VAL A 211 15.83 4.07 -12.06
CA VAL A 211 15.05 4.98 -11.20
C VAL A 211 14.97 6.38 -11.78
N ARG A 212 13.92 7.11 -11.42
CA ARG A 212 13.88 8.57 -11.59
C ARG A 212 13.21 9.21 -10.39
N PHE A 213 13.48 10.48 -10.19
CA PHE A 213 13.04 11.23 -9.02
C PHE A 213 12.16 12.41 -9.40
N CYS A 214 11.20 12.73 -8.53
CA CYS A 214 10.34 13.89 -8.71
C CYS A 214 10.92 15.07 -7.93
N CYS A 215 11.43 16.04 -8.68
CA CYS A 215 12.17 17.19 -8.14
C CYS A 215 11.45 18.51 -8.40
N PRO A 216 11.66 19.55 -7.56
CA PRO A 216 11.13 20.88 -7.84
C PRO A 216 11.60 21.42 -9.20
N CYS A 217 10.71 22.09 -9.92
CA CYS A 217 11.06 22.93 -11.05
C CYS A 217 11.70 24.21 -10.50
N TYR A 218 13.00 24.21 -10.22
CA TYR A 218 13.68 25.46 -9.88
C TYR A 218 13.60 26.41 -11.08
N LYS A 219 13.16 27.65 -10.85
CA LYS A 219 13.38 28.79 -11.75
C LYS A 219 14.71 29.45 -11.38
#